data_AF-A0A7U9XLJ8-F1
#
_entry.id   AF-A0A7U9XLJ8-F1
#
_cell.length_a   1.000
_cell.length_b   1.000
_cell.length_c   1.000
_cell.angle_alpha   90.00
_cell.angle_beta   90.00
_cell.angle_gamma   90.00
#
_symmetry.space_group_name_H-M   'P 1'
#
loop_
_entity.id
_entity.type
_entity.pdbx_description
1 polymer ?
#
loop_
_entity_poly.entity_id
_entity_poly.type
_entity_poly.pdbx_seq_one_letter_code
_entity_poly.pdbx_strand_id
1 'polypeptide(L)'
;MSDGDVQVSSARRKRVQRLKKYIVGMLVGGIMTPLVLCIVLWIQVRHLGQVLERLTGEVQELSDQVRAQQERMDEFVAAEAITGQGNPVSSESNRELAGHASEPLTGELVLPEEPEPEPEETPAHRVYLTFDDGPSTYTDDILDILDTYDVKATFFVLGKETDSAREAMKDIVDRGHTLGMHSYSHKYTEIYESVESFAEDFTKLQDYLYEVTGVKSSVYRFPGGSSNTVSSLDMREFAEYLDEQDVRFFDWNISSGDGSSRLLSVEDLVKNCTAGIEKRGTSVILLHDSANKSTTVEALPIIIENILAMEDTVILPITDETEPVQHIH
;
A
#
# COMPACT_ATOMS: atom_id res chain seq x y z
N MET A 1 17.02 62.43 47.95
CA MET A 1 16.81 61.47 46.85
C MET A 1 15.38 60.98 46.95
N SER A 2 14.59 61.18 45.91
CA SER A 2 13.15 60.91 45.90
C SER A 2 12.85 59.41 45.89
N ASP A 3 11.74 58.99 46.49
CA ASP A 3 11.24 57.59 46.50
C ASP A 3 11.19 56.94 45.10
N GLY A 4 11.04 57.77 44.06
CA GLY A 4 11.10 57.32 42.66
C GLY A 4 12.46 56.75 42.22
N ASP A 5 13.58 57.29 42.72
CA ASP A 5 14.92 56.82 42.33
C ASP A 5 15.26 55.44 42.93
N VAL A 6 14.74 55.16 44.14
CA VAL A 6 14.94 53.88 44.83
C VAL A 6 14.15 52.75 44.14
N GLN A 7 12.92 53.03 43.71
CA GLN A 7 12.11 52.07 42.95
C GLN A 7 12.74 51.74 41.59
N VAL A 8 13.23 52.74 40.85
CA VAL A 8 13.88 52.54 39.53
C VAL A 8 15.17 51.73 39.67
N SER A 9 15.98 51.98 40.71
CA SER A 9 17.19 51.21 41.03
C SER A 9 16.89 49.73 41.32
N SER A 10 15.84 49.46 42.10
CA SER A 10 15.42 48.09 42.46
C SER A 10 14.90 47.29 41.25
N ALA A 11 14.15 47.94 40.36
CA ALA A 11 13.61 47.33 39.14
C ALA A 11 14.74 46.99 38.14
N ARG A 12 15.73 47.89 38.00
CA ARG A 12 16.92 47.65 37.18
C ARG A 12 17.73 46.46 37.71
N ARG A 13 17.93 46.35 39.03
CA ARG A 13 18.66 45.23 39.65
C ARG A 13 17.97 43.88 39.44
N LYS A 14 16.63 43.82 39.56
CA LYS A 14 15.83 42.61 39.28
C LYS A 14 15.90 42.21 37.80
N ARG A 15 15.86 43.17 36.87
CA ARG A 15 16.01 42.90 35.42
C ARG A 15 17.38 42.30 35.10
N VAL A 16 18.46 42.87 35.64
CA VAL A 16 19.84 42.36 35.43
C VAL A 16 20.00 40.94 35.99
N GLN A 17 19.41 40.64 37.16
CA GLN A 17 19.45 39.28 37.72
C GLN A 17 18.69 38.26 36.85
N ARG A 18 17.54 38.63 36.29
CA ARG A 18 16.81 37.77 35.33
C ARG A 18 17.64 37.52 34.07
N LEU A 19 18.21 38.58 33.47
CA LEU A 19 19.10 38.46 32.31
C LEU A 19 20.31 37.55 32.59
N LYS A 20 20.95 37.66 33.75
CA LYS A 20 22.05 36.75 34.14
C LYS A 20 21.59 35.29 34.24
N LYS A 21 20.42 35.03 34.83
CA LYS A 21 19.85 33.67 34.88
C LYS A 21 19.56 33.12 33.48
N TYR A 22 19.03 33.94 32.58
CA TYR A 22 18.79 33.54 31.19
C TYR A 22 20.10 33.22 30.45
N ILE A 23 21.13 34.05 30.57
CA ILE A 23 22.43 33.83 29.91
C ILE A 23 23.08 32.53 30.42
N VAL A 24 23.08 32.31 31.74
CA VAL A 24 23.62 31.07 32.32
C VAL A 24 22.80 29.86 31.89
N GLY A 25 21.48 29.96 31.87
CA GLY A 25 20.59 28.90 31.37
C GLY A 25 20.83 28.56 29.91
N MET A 26 21.06 29.57 29.06
CA MET A 26 21.36 29.38 27.64
C MET A 26 22.73 28.72 27.42
N LEU A 27 23.76 29.11 28.19
CA LEU A 27 25.09 28.48 28.14
C LEU A 27 25.06 27.02 28.58
N VAL A 28 24.38 26.72 29.70
CA VAL A 28 24.24 25.34 30.18
C VAL A 28 23.41 24.51 29.20
N GLY A 29 22.31 25.07 28.70
CA GLY A 29 21.49 24.42 27.68
C GLY A 29 22.27 24.11 26.41
N GLY A 30 23.04 25.08 25.90
CA GLY A 30 23.84 24.89 24.68
C GLY A 30 24.97 23.87 24.80
N ILE A 31 25.43 23.56 26.01
CA ILE A 31 26.43 22.50 26.26
C ILE A 31 25.74 21.15 26.50
N MET A 32 24.61 21.13 27.19
CA MET A 32 23.89 19.89 27.50
C MET A 32 23.17 19.30 26.29
N THR A 33 22.65 20.13 25.38
CA THR A 33 21.97 19.65 24.17
C THR A 33 22.87 18.81 23.24
N PRO A 34 24.10 19.20 22.87
CA PRO A 34 24.96 18.34 22.05
C PRO A 34 25.42 17.10 22.80
N LEU A 35 25.61 17.16 24.12
CA LEU A 35 25.99 15.98 24.92
C LEU A 35 24.87 14.92 24.92
N VAL A 36 23.62 15.35 25.13
CA VAL A 36 22.46 14.45 25.06
C VAL A 36 22.31 13.90 23.63
N LEU A 37 22.46 14.74 22.61
CA LEU A 37 22.42 14.32 21.21
C LEU A 37 23.48 13.25 20.91
N CYS A 38 24.72 13.45 21.35
CA CYS A 38 25.80 12.47 21.19
C CYS A 38 25.50 11.14 21.89
N ILE A 39 24.88 11.16 23.07
CA ILE A 39 24.47 9.95 23.78
C ILE A 39 23.37 9.21 23.00
N VAL A 40 22.36 9.93 22.50
CA VAL A 40 21.29 9.35 21.68
C VAL A 40 21.84 8.73 20.40
N LEU A 41 22.72 9.46 19.69
CA LEU A 41 23.36 8.95 18.48
C LEU A 41 24.22 7.71 18.77
N TRP A 42 24.94 7.69 19.89
CA TRP A 42 25.73 6.53 20.30
C TRP A 42 24.86 5.30 20.60
N ILE A 43 23.70 5.49 21.26
CA ILE A 43 22.73 4.41 21.49
C ILE A 43 22.17 3.91 20.15
N GLN A 44 21.79 4.82 19.25
CA GLN A 44 21.29 4.46 17.92
C GLN A 44 22.32 3.70 17.09
N VAL A 45 23.58 4.12 17.09
CA VAL A 45 24.67 3.42 16.38
C VAL A 45 24.89 2.01 16.95
N ARG A 46 24.83 1.84 18.27
CA ARG A 46 24.93 0.52 18.90
C ARG A 46 23.76 -0.38 18.55
N HIS A 47 22.54 0.17 18.58
CA HIS A 47 21.34 -0.56 18.17
C HIS A 47 21.44 -0.99 16.70
N LEU A 48 21.86 -0.08 15.82
CA LEU A 48 22.04 -0.37 14.40
C LEU A 48 23.11 -1.45 14.17
N GLY A 49 24.22 -1.42 14.90
CA GLY A 49 25.25 -2.47 14.84
C GLY A 49 24.70 -3.85 15.23
N GLN A 50 23.86 -3.92 16.28
CA GLN A 50 23.23 -5.17 16.70
C GLN A 50 22.24 -5.71 15.66
N VAL A 51 21.48 -4.83 15.01
CA VAL A 51 20.57 -5.20 13.91
C VAL A 51 21.37 -5.71 12.71
N LEU A 52 22.48 -5.06 12.38
CA LEU A 52 23.35 -5.48 11.28
C LEU A 52 23.96 -6.87 11.53
N GLU A 53 24.43 -7.15 12.75
CA GLU A 53 24.95 -8.47 13.11
C GLU A 53 23.88 -9.56 13.02
N ARG A 54 22.64 -9.27 13.43
CA ARG A 54 21.52 -10.22 13.31
C ARG A 54 21.17 -10.53 11.87
N LEU A 55 20.98 -9.49 11.04
CA LEU A 55 20.70 -9.62 9.62
C LEU A 55 21.81 -10.37 8.87
N THR A 56 23.07 -10.07 9.20
CA THR A 56 24.21 -10.79 8.61
C THR A 56 24.17 -12.28 8.98
N GLY A 57 23.77 -12.61 10.21
CA GLY A 57 23.57 -13.98 10.65
C GLY A 57 22.45 -14.71 9.89
N GLU A 58 21.29 -14.06 9.76
CA GLU A 58 20.13 -14.62 9.03
C GLU A 58 20.42 -14.83 7.54
N VAL A 59 21.07 -13.86 6.89
CA VAL A 59 21.50 -13.99 5.48
C VAL A 59 22.48 -15.14 5.30
N GLN A 60 23.38 -15.35 6.26
CA GLN A 60 24.33 -16.44 6.20
C GLN A 60 23.66 -17.81 6.40
N GLU A 61 22.70 -17.90 7.32
CA GLU A 61 21.89 -19.10 7.52
C GLU A 61 21.05 -19.43 6.27
N LEU A 62 20.41 -18.43 5.66
CA LEU A 62 19.65 -18.59 4.42
C LEU A 62 20.55 -19.03 3.25
N SER A 63 21.74 -18.44 3.12
CA SER A 63 22.74 -18.83 2.11
C SER A 63 23.18 -20.28 2.28
N ASP A 64 23.38 -20.75 3.52
CA ASP A 64 23.71 -22.15 3.81
C ASP A 64 22.54 -23.09 3.49
N GLN A 65 21.29 -22.68 3.74
CA GLN A 65 20.10 -23.46 3.38
C GLN A 65 19.94 -23.59 1.86
N VAL A 66 20.12 -22.50 1.11
CA VAL A 66 20.07 -22.49 -0.36
C VAL A 66 21.16 -23.39 -0.93
N ARG A 67 22.39 -23.31 -0.41
CA ARG A 67 23.49 -24.21 -0.81
C ARG A 67 23.15 -25.68 -0.56
N ALA A 68 22.58 -26.01 0.60
CA ALA A 68 22.16 -27.37 0.93
C ALA A 68 20.97 -27.88 0.08
N GLN A 69 20.10 -26.98 -0.42
CA GLN A 69 19.09 -27.34 -1.41
C GLN A 69 19.69 -27.58 -2.79
N GLN A 70 20.66 -26.75 -3.20
CA GLN A 70 21.35 -26.91 -4.47
C GLN A 70 22.12 -28.24 -4.53
N GLU A 71 22.84 -28.61 -3.46
CA GLU A 71 23.54 -29.90 -3.38
C GLU A 71 22.56 -31.09 -3.48
N ARG A 72 21.39 -31.00 -2.86
CA ARG A 72 20.33 -32.03 -2.98
C ARG A 72 19.73 -32.10 -4.38
N MET A 73 19.58 -30.95 -5.04
CA MET A 73 19.11 -30.89 -6.42
C MET A 73 20.13 -31.50 -7.37
N ASP A 74 21.41 -31.19 -7.20
CA ASP A 74 22.50 -31.74 -8.01
C ASP A 74 22.62 -33.26 -7.82
N GLU A 75 22.40 -33.77 -6.60
CA GLU A 75 22.34 -35.21 -6.32
C GLU A 75 21.12 -35.89 -6.97
N PHE A 76 19.95 -35.23 -6.97
CA PHE A 76 18.75 -35.71 -7.65
C PHE A 76 18.93 -35.76 -9.17
N VAL A 77 19.47 -34.69 -9.77
CA VAL A 77 19.77 -34.62 -11.21
C VAL A 77 20.82 -35.67 -11.60
N ALA A 78 21.83 -35.90 -10.76
CA ALA A 78 22.81 -36.96 -10.99
C ALA A 78 22.19 -38.37 -10.89
N ALA A 79 21.24 -38.59 -9.98
CA ALA A 79 20.50 -39.85 -9.85
C ALA A 79 19.53 -40.08 -11.02
N GLU A 80 18.89 -39.03 -11.53
CA GLU A 80 17.99 -39.07 -12.69
C GLU A 80 18.77 -39.31 -13.99
N ALA A 81 19.98 -38.75 -14.12
CA ALA A 81 20.89 -39.02 -15.24
C ALA A 81 21.37 -40.49 -15.31
N ILE A 82 21.32 -41.23 -14.19
CA ILE A 82 21.68 -42.66 -14.12
C ILE A 82 20.47 -43.57 -14.44
N THR A 83 19.24 -43.06 -14.34
CA THR A 83 17.99 -43.80 -14.60
C THR A 83 17.36 -43.38 -15.94
N GLY A 84 18.15 -43.42 -17.01
CA GLY A 84 17.66 -43.11 -18.35
C GLY A 84 16.62 -44.13 -18.86
N GLN A 85 15.39 -43.67 -19.08
CA GLN A 85 14.49 -44.23 -20.08
C GLN A 85 13.56 -43.14 -20.63
N GLY A 86 13.85 -42.69 -21.85
CA GLY A 86 13.02 -41.73 -22.57
C GLY A 86 11.84 -42.37 -23.30
N ASN A 87 10.88 -41.54 -23.70
CA ASN A 87 10.47 -41.43 -25.11
C ASN A 87 9.55 -40.21 -25.34
N PRO A 88 9.66 -39.51 -26.48
CA PRO A 88 8.70 -38.51 -26.95
C PRO A 88 7.69 -39.15 -27.94
N VAL A 89 6.42 -38.73 -27.92
CA VAL A 89 5.38 -39.15 -28.90
C VAL A 89 4.47 -37.93 -29.13
N SER A 90 4.71 -37.11 -30.15
CA SER A 90 4.28 -37.22 -31.56
C SER A 90 2.77 -37.15 -31.78
N SER A 91 2.41 -36.14 -32.56
CA SER A 91 1.11 -35.76 -33.11
C SER A 91 0.52 -36.76 -34.13
N GLU A 92 -0.78 -36.54 -34.39
CA GLU A 92 -1.62 -37.00 -35.50
C GLU A 92 -2.24 -38.42 -35.40
N SER A 93 -3.58 -38.48 -35.40
CA SER A 93 -4.33 -38.87 -36.60
C SER A 93 -5.84 -38.79 -36.38
N ASN A 94 -6.51 -38.19 -37.35
CA ASN A 94 -7.95 -38.03 -37.48
C ASN A 94 -8.40 -38.89 -38.69
N ARG A 95 -9.58 -39.52 -38.62
CA ARG A 95 -10.40 -40.22 -39.65
C ARG A 95 -10.93 -41.57 -39.07
N GLU A 96 -12.18 -42.01 -39.25
CA GLU A 96 -13.14 -41.78 -40.32
C GLU A 96 -14.56 -42.30 -39.95
N LEU A 97 -15.57 -41.61 -40.50
CA LEU A 97 -16.85 -42.07 -41.09
C LEU A 97 -17.87 -42.98 -40.33
N ALA A 98 -18.97 -42.34 -39.92
CA ALA A 98 -20.35 -42.43 -40.47
C ALA A 98 -21.01 -43.79 -40.82
N GLY A 99 -22.22 -44.00 -40.25
CA GLY A 99 -23.24 -44.92 -40.75
C GLY A 99 -24.64 -44.68 -40.15
N HIS A 100 -25.51 -43.98 -40.91
CA HIS A 100 -26.96 -44.20 -41.17
C HIS A 100 -27.81 -45.01 -40.16
N ALA A 101 -29.08 -44.70 -39.83
CA ALA A 101 -30.09 -43.75 -40.29
C ALA A 101 -31.36 -43.86 -39.40
N SER A 102 -32.32 -42.97 -39.68
CA SER A 102 -33.78 -42.96 -39.41
C SER A 102 -34.34 -42.43 -38.08
N GLU A 103 -34.89 -41.21 -38.16
CA GLU A 103 -36.00 -40.66 -37.36
C GLU A 103 -37.37 -41.25 -37.80
N PRO A 104 -38.56 -40.84 -37.28
CA PRO A 104 -38.86 -40.02 -36.09
C PRO A 104 -39.91 -40.66 -35.15
N LEU A 105 -40.00 -40.21 -33.90
CA LEU A 105 -41.29 -40.23 -33.18
C LEU A 105 -41.41 -39.03 -32.26
N THR A 106 -42.44 -38.24 -32.57
CA THR A 106 -42.99 -37.09 -31.88
C THR A 106 -43.21 -37.35 -30.39
N GLY A 107 -42.57 -36.55 -29.55
CA GLY A 107 -42.83 -36.45 -28.11
C GLY A 107 -42.40 -35.08 -27.65
N GLU A 108 -43.37 -34.27 -27.24
CA GLU A 108 -43.22 -32.93 -26.69
C GLU A 108 -42.34 -32.99 -25.44
N LEU A 109 -41.10 -32.50 -25.56
CA LEU A 109 -40.13 -32.50 -24.48
C LEU A 109 -40.41 -31.28 -23.59
N VAL A 110 -41.12 -31.50 -22.48
CA VAL A 110 -41.15 -30.56 -21.37
C VAL A 110 -39.75 -30.56 -20.76
N LEU A 111 -38.99 -29.51 -21.03
CA LEU A 111 -37.69 -29.27 -20.39
C LEU A 111 -37.92 -29.12 -18.88
N PRO A 112 -37.17 -29.82 -18.01
CA PRO A 112 -37.21 -29.54 -16.58
C PRO A 112 -36.72 -28.10 -16.35
N GLU A 113 -37.49 -27.32 -15.59
CA GLU A 113 -37.05 -26.02 -15.07
C GLU A 113 -35.70 -26.22 -14.36
N GLU A 114 -34.67 -25.53 -14.84
CA GLU A 114 -33.41 -25.44 -14.12
C GLU A 114 -33.69 -24.83 -12.74
N PRO A 115 -33.12 -25.36 -11.66
CA PRO A 115 -33.31 -24.77 -10.35
C PRO A 115 -32.80 -23.32 -10.41
N GLU A 116 -33.66 -22.38 -10.03
CA GLU A 116 -33.26 -20.98 -9.90
C GLU A 116 -32.03 -20.90 -8.98
N PRO A 117 -31.01 -20.09 -9.34
CA PRO A 117 -29.83 -19.95 -8.50
C PRO A 117 -30.27 -19.45 -7.12
N GLU A 118 -29.92 -20.23 -6.09
CA GLU A 118 -29.98 -19.78 -4.69
C GLU A 118 -29.33 -18.40 -4.60
N PRO A 119 -29.92 -17.44 -3.87
CA PRO A 119 -29.39 -16.08 -3.81
C PRO A 119 -27.96 -16.15 -3.29
N GLU A 120 -26.99 -15.72 -4.11
CA GLU A 120 -25.62 -15.55 -3.64
C GLU A 120 -25.66 -14.55 -2.48
N GLU A 121 -25.40 -15.03 -1.26
CA GLU A 121 -25.38 -14.18 -0.09
C GLU A 121 -24.25 -13.16 -0.26
N THR A 122 -24.63 -11.91 -0.54
CA THR A 122 -23.66 -10.83 -0.67
C THR A 122 -23.03 -10.62 0.71
N PRO A 123 -21.68 -10.68 0.83
CA PRO A 123 -21.02 -10.54 2.12
C PRO A 123 -21.42 -9.21 2.79
N ALA A 124 -21.67 -9.27 4.09
CA ALA A 124 -22.14 -8.13 4.89
C ALA A 124 -21.06 -7.04 5.01
N HIS A 125 -19.78 -7.42 4.96
CA HIS A 125 -18.64 -6.53 5.14
C HIS A 125 -17.65 -6.67 3.97
N ARG A 126 -17.48 -5.60 3.20
CA ARG A 126 -16.50 -5.51 2.11
C ARG A 126 -15.31 -4.69 2.56
N VAL A 127 -14.11 -5.25 2.48
CA VAL A 127 -12.87 -4.59 2.89
C VAL A 127 -11.98 -4.39 1.67
N TYR A 128 -11.48 -3.17 1.50
CA TYR A 128 -10.57 -2.80 0.43
C TYR A 128 -9.24 -2.39 1.05
N LEU A 129 -8.22 -3.23 0.88
CA LEU A 129 -6.85 -2.89 1.23
C LEU A 129 -6.30 -1.97 0.15
N THR A 130 -5.84 -0.79 0.54
CA THR A 130 -5.35 0.22 -0.40
C THR A 130 -3.99 0.76 0.02
N PHE A 131 -3.06 0.86 -0.93
CA PHE A 131 -1.68 1.27 -0.70
C PHE A 131 -1.34 2.52 -1.50
N ASP A 132 -0.98 3.60 -0.80
CA ASP A 132 -0.59 4.88 -1.41
C ASP A 132 0.94 4.98 -1.55
N ASP A 133 1.39 5.94 -2.36
CA ASP A 133 2.79 6.36 -2.55
C ASP A 133 3.73 5.36 -3.27
N GLY A 134 3.25 4.16 -3.59
CA GLY A 134 4.00 3.12 -4.30
C GLY A 134 4.30 3.46 -5.77
N PRO A 135 5.04 2.59 -6.49
CA PRO A 135 5.77 1.44 -5.97
C PRO A 135 7.02 1.84 -5.18
N SER A 136 7.47 1.01 -4.24
CA SER A 136 8.67 1.17 -3.44
C SER A 136 9.51 -0.12 -3.43
N THR A 137 10.55 -0.16 -2.59
CA THR A 137 11.33 -1.39 -2.38
C THR A 137 10.55 -2.51 -1.69
N TYR A 138 9.36 -2.23 -1.16
CA TYR A 138 8.50 -3.19 -0.48
C TYR A 138 7.31 -3.66 -1.32
N THR A 139 7.12 -3.14 -2.55
CA THR A 139 5.97 -3.51 -3.38
C THR A 139 5.95 -5.01 -3.64
N ASP A 140 7.09 -5.60 -3.99
CA ASP A 140 7.18 -7.02 -4.29
C ASP A 140 6.85 -7.88 -3.06
N ASP A 141 7.36 -7.49 -1.88
CA ASP A 141 7.02 -8.16 -0.61
C ASP A 141 5.51 -8.08 -0.32
N ILE A 142 4.89 -6.92 -0.56
CA ILE A 142 3.44 -6.73 -0.37
C ILE A 142 2.65 -7.62 -1.35
N LEU A 143 3.05 -7.68 -2.62
CA LEU A 143 2.41 -8.51 -3.64
C LEU A 143 2.53 -10.00 -3.30
N ASP A 144 3.70 -10.47 -2.87
CA ASP A 144 3.93 -11.86 -2.48
C ASP A 144 3.08 -12.27 -1.26
N ILE A 145 2.92 -11.36 -0.29
CA ILE A 145 2.01 -11.55 0.84
C ILE A 145 0.56 -11.67 0.34
N LEU A 146 0.11 -10.75 -0.51
CA LEU A 146 -1.26 -10.76 -1.03
C LEU A 146 -1.56 -12.05 -1.82
N ASP A 147 -0.61 -12.53 -2.63
CA ASP A 147 -0.73 -13.81 -3.35
C ASP A 147 -0.77 -15.01 -2.40
N THR A 148 -0.02 -14.98 -1.30
CA THR A 148 -0.04 -16.05 -0.28
C THR A 148 -1.43 -16.25 0.32
N TYR A 149 -2.21 -15.19 0.45
CA TYR A 149 -3.58 -15.23 0.97
C TYR A 149 -4.67 -15.24 -0.12
N ASP A 150 -4.29 -15.27 -1.40
CA ASP A 150 -5.21 -15.16 -2.55
C ASP A 150 -6.12 -13.92 -2.47
N VAL A 151 -5.56 -12.79 -2.04
CA VAL A 151 -6.27 -11.53 -1.85
C VAL A 151 -5.84 -10.53 -2.91
N LYS A 152 -6.80 -9.80 -3.47
CA LYS A 152 -6.55 -8.67 -4.36
C LYS A 152 -6.80 -7.34 -3.64
N ALA A 153 -6.06 -6.32 -4.06
CA ALA A 153 -5.94 -5.03 -3.37
C ALA A 153 -5.88 -3.89 -4.41
N THR A 154 -5.81 -2.65 -3.94
CA THR A 154 -5.66 -1.47 -4.82
C THR A 154 -4.37 -0.72 -4.50
N PHE A 155 -3.61 -0.36 -5.52
CA PHE A 155 -2.38 0.41 -5.40
C PHE A 155 -2.55 1.78 -6.06
N PHE A 156 -2.51 2.84 -5.26
CA PHE A 156 -2.54 4.22 -5.72
C PHE A 156 -1.10 4.71 -5.91
N VAL A 157 -0.63 4.64 -7.17
CA VAL A 157 0.78 4.80 -7.50
C VAL A 157 1.16 6.20 -7.94
N LEU A 158 2.44 6.52 -7.76
CA LEU A 158 3.09 7.74 -8.23
C LEU A 158 3.78 7.57 -9.59
N GLY A 159 4.11 8.68 -10.24
CA GLY A 159 4.88 8.74 -11.50
C GLY A 159 6.37 8.40 -11.32
N LYS A 160 6.69 7.16 -10.94
CA LYS A 160 8.07 6.68 -10.75
C LYS A 160 8.57 5.98 -12.01
N GLU A 161 9.64 6.53 -12.61
CA GLU A 161 10.20 6.09 -13.90
C GLU A 161 11.35 5.08 -13.82
N THR A 162 11.71 4.60 -12.63
CA THR A 162 12.77 3.59 -12.49
C THR A 162 12.35 2.25 -13.07
N ASP A 163 13.30 1.46 -13.59
CA ASP A 163 13.01 0.13 -14.15
C ASP A 163 12.26 -0.76 -13.15
N SER A 164 12.68 -0.76 -11.88
CA SER A 164 12.01 -1.51 -10.80
C SER A 164 10.57 -1.04 -10.55
N ALA A 165 10.29 0.26 -10.65
CA ALA A 165 8.93 0.77 -10.47
C ALA A 165 8.05 0.41 -11.67
N ARG A 166 8.60 0.45 -12.88
CA ARG A 166 7.90 0.00 -14.09
C ARG A 166 7.56 -1.48 -14.04
N GLU A 167 8.47 -2.31 -13.54
CA GLU A 167 8.25 -3.74 -13.33
C GLU A 167 7.17 -3.97 -12.26
N ALA A 168 7.30 -3.34 -11.09
CA ALA A 168 6.29 -3.44 -10.03
C ALA A 168 4.89 -3.00 -10.47
N MET A 169 4.76 -1.94 -11.28
CA MET A 169 3.46 -1.52 -11.84
C MET A 169 2.84 -2.57 -12.76
N LYS A 170 3.66 -3.30 -13.53
CA LYS A 170 3.18 -4.40 -14.37
C LYS A 170 2.76 -5.57 -13.49
N ASP A 171 3.57 -5.93 -12.50
CA ASP A 171 3.25 -7.00 -11.56
C ASP A 171 1.95 -6.74 -10.79
N ILE A 172 1.69 -5.50 -10.37
CA ILE A 172 0.40 -5.09 -9.77
C ILE A 172 -0.77 -5.49 -10.68
N VAL A 173 -0.68 -5.17 -11.98
CA VAL A 173 -1.74 -5.47 -12.96
C VAL A 173 -1.80 -6.96 -13.29
N ASP A 174 -0.66 -7.58 -13.58
CA ASP A 174 -0.57 -8.99 -14.01
C ASP A 174 -1.03 -9.96 -12.91
N ARG A 175 -0.84 -9.59 -11.64
CA ARG A 175 -1.35 -10.33 -10.47
C ARG A 175 -2.81 -9.99 -10.13
N GLY A 176 -3.48 -9.12 -10.90
CA GLY A 176 -4.90 -8.84 -10.80
C GLY A 176 -5.30 -7.83 -9.71
N HIS A 177 -4.36 -7.01 -9.24
CA HIS A 177 -4.67 -5.89 -8.36
C HIS A 177 -5.14 -4.67 -9.16
N THR A 178 -5.87 -3.77 -8.51
CA THR A 178 -6.31 -2.53 -9.15
C THR A 178 -5.18 -1.51 -9.12
N LEU A 179 -4.81 -1.02 -10.29
CA LEU A 179 -3.86 0.09 -10.46
C LEU A 179 -4.61 1.42 -10.46
N GLY A 180 -4.48 2.19 -9.38
CA GLY A 180 -5.04 3.52 -9.19
C GLY A 180 -3.97 4.63 -9.29
N MET A 181 -4.41 5.86 -9.45
CA MET A 181 -3.56 7.04 -9.61
C MET A 181 -3.47 7.88 -8.32
N HIS A 182 -2.26 8.36 -7.97
CA HIS A 182 -2.02 9.17 -6.75
C HIS A 182 -1.18 10.43 -6.97
N SER A 183 -1.27 11.05 -8.15
CA SER A 183 -0.37 12.10 -8.66
C SER A 183 0.95 11.60 -9.25
N TYR A 184 1.38 12.22 -10.35
CA TYR A 184 2.69 11.98 -10.93
C TYR A 184 3.81 12.45 -10.01
N SER A 185 3.73 13.71 -9.56
CA SER A 185 4.79 14.40 -8.83
C SER A 185 4.70 14.24 -7.31
N HIS A 186 3.50 14.01 -6.77
CA HIS A 186 3.17 14.05 -5.34
C HIS A 186 3.58 15.37 -4.65
N LYS A 187 3.59 16.47 -5.41
CA LYS A 187 3.94 17.80 -4.89
C LYS A 187 2.70 18.66 -4.76
N TYR A 188 2.16 18.67 -3.55
CA TYR A 188 0.96 19.43 -3.15
C TYR A 188 0.94 20.88 -3.66
N THR A 189 2.06 21.60 -3.60
CA THR A 189 2.14 23.01 -4.04
C THR A 189 2.10 23.18 -5.55
N GLU A 190 2.40 22.13 -6.33
CA GLU A 190 2.34 22.14 -7.79
C GLU A 190 0.95 21.64 -8.23
N ILE A 191 0.50 20.48 -7.72
CA ILE A 191 -0.75 19.85 -8.17
C ILE A 191 -2.01 20.61 -7.75
N TYR A 192 -2.00 21.30 -6.60
CA TYR A 192 -3.14 22.08 -6.12
C TYR A 192 -2.99 23.59 -6.36
N GLU A 193 -2.07 24.00 -7.23
CA GLU A 193 -1.94 25.40 -7.65
C GLU A 193 -3.15 25.87 -8.47
N SER A 194 -3.64 25.01 -9.37
CA SER A 194 -4.80 25.25 -10.21
C SER A 194 -5.38 23.93 -10.74
N VAL A 195 -6.64 23.93 -11.21
CA VAL A 195 -7.24 22.77 -11.88
C VAL A 195 -6.43 22.35 -13.12
N GLU A 196 -5.84 23.31 -13.84
CA GLU A 196 -4.94 23.02 -14.97
C GLU A 196 -3.68 22.28 -14.52
N SER A 197 -3.03 22.75 -13.44
CA SER A 197 -1.85 22.09 -12.88
C SER A 197 -2.16 20.65 -12.44
N PHE A 198 -3.34 20.44 -11.83
CA PHE A 198 -3.84 19.11 -11.50
C PHE A 198 -4.08 18.26 -12.75
N ALA A 199 -4.73 18.82 -13.78
CA ALA A 199 -5.02 18.15 -15.04
C ALA A 199 -3.76 17.70 -15.78
N GLU A 200 -2.71 18.53 -15.80
CA GLU A 200 -1.41 18.20 -16.37
C GLU A 200 -0.74 17.02 -15.63
N ASP A 201 -0.69 17.08 -14.29
CA ASP A 201 -0.11 16.01 -13.46
C ASP A 201 -0.91 14.69 -13.58
N PHE A 202 -2.24 14.79 -13.57
CA PHE A 202 -3.17 13.69 -13.77
C PHE A 202 -2.95 13.02 -15.14
N THR A 203 -3.01 13.79 -16.22
CA THR A 203 -2.93 13.27 -17.59
C THR A 203 -1.58 12.61 -17.82
N LYS A 204 -0.51 13.24 -17.32
CA LYS A 204 0.84 12.69 -17.38
C LYS A 204 0.93 11.34 -16.68
N LEU A 205 0.31 11.18 -15.51
CA LEU A 205 0.28 9.89 -14.82
C LEU A 205 -0.55 8.86 -15.58
N GLN A 206 -1.76 9.21 -16.03
CA GLN A 206 -2.63 8.27 -16.72
C GLN A 206 -1.98 7.74 -18.01
N ASP A 207 -1.38 8.63 -18.81
CA ASP A 207 -0.66 8.26 -20.03
C ASP A 207 0.56 7.39 -19.72
N TYR A 208 1.32 7.74 -18.67
CA TYR A 208 2.48 6.97 -18.24
C TYR A 208 2.09 5.56 -17.78
N LEU A 209 1.05 5.41 -16.95
CA LEU A 209 0.58 4.10 -16.51
C LEU A 209 0.08 3.26 -17.69
N TYR A 210 -0.62 3.88 -18.65
CA TYR A 210 -1.05 3.20 -19.87
C TYR A 210 0.13 2.74 -20.73
N GLU A 211 1.18 3.56 -20.89
CA GLU A 211 2.40 3.19 -21.61
C GLU A 211 3.12 2.00 -20.96
N VAL A 212 3.20 1.99 -19.62
CA VAL A 212 3.94 0.97 -18.86
C VAL A 212 3.17 -0.35 -18.80
N THR A 213 1.87 -0.30 -18.56
CA THR A 213 1.06 -1.47 -18.16
C THR A 213 -0.01 -1.85 -19.19
N GLY A 214 -0.35 -0.96 -20.12
CA GLY A 214 -1.50 -1.12 -21.02
C GLY A 214 -2.86 -0.86 -20.36
N VAL A 215 -2.89 -0.50 -19.07
CA VAL A 215 -4.13 -0.19 -18.33
C VAL A 215 -4.33 1.31 -18.24
N LYS A 216 -5.48 1.78 -18.74
CA LYS A 216 -5.94 3.15 -18.51
C LYS A 216 -6.70 3.20 -17.19
N SER A 217 -6.04 3.63 -16.13
CA SER A 217 -6.64 3.68 -14.79
C SER A 217 -7.85 4.63 -14.73
N SER A 218 -8.96 4.16 -14.15
CA SER A 218 -10.21 4.90 -13.91
C SER A 218 -10.40 5.29 -12.44
N VAL A 219 -9.39 5.05 -11.60
CA VAL A 219 -9.48 5.17 -10.14
C VAL A 219 -8.38 6.10 -9.64
N TYR A 220 -8.74 7.10 -8.83
CA TYR A 220 -7.81 8.11 -8.32
C TYR A 220 -7.92 8.25 -6.79
N ARG A 221 -6.85 8.66 -6.13
CA ARG A 221 -6.88 9.13 -4.76
C ARG A 221 -6.12 10.44 -4.66
N PHE A 222 -6.77 11.47 -4.14
CA PHE A 222 -6.12 12.76 -3.92
C PHE A 222 -4.97 12.64 -2.93
N PRO A 223 -3.77 13.16 -3.24
CA PRO A 223 -2.73 13.35 -2.24
C PRO A 223 -3.28 14.12 -1.04
N GLY A 224 -3.21 13.52 0.14
CA GLY A 224 -3.75 14.06 1.39
C GLY A 224 -5.25 13.85 1.60
N GLY A 225 -5.94 13.18 0.67
CA GLY A 225 -7.39 12.97 0.64
C GLY A 225 -8.17 14.18 0.14
N SER A 226 -9.43 13.97 -0.23
CA SER A 226 -10.33 15.04 -0.70
C SER A 226 -10.67 16.07 0.39
N SER A 227 -10.51 15.70 1.67
CA SER A 227 -10.68 16.58 2.82
C SER A 227 -9.41 17.33 3.23
N ASN A 228 -8.35 17.29 2.42
CA ASN A 228 -7.12 17.99 2.74
C ASN A 228 -7.34 19.50 2.87
N THR A 229 -6.49 20.15 3.67
CA THR A 229 -6.55 21.61 3.89
C THR A 229 -5.31 22.31 3.32
N VAL A 230 -4.53 21.61 2.50
CA VAL A 230 -3.31 22.12 1.88
C VAL A 230 -3.58 22.78 0.55
N SER A 231 -4.62 22.34 -0.18
CA SER A 231 -5.17 23.09 -1.31
C SER A 231 -5.78 24.40 -0.84
N SER A 232 -5.52 25.49 -1.57
CA SER A 232 -6.23 26.76 -1.42
C SER A 232 -7.53 26.82 -2.21
N LEU A 233 -7.67 25.97 -3.22
CA LEU A 233 -8.89 25.80 -4.02
C LEU A 233 -9.82 24.78 -3.37
N ASP A 234 -11.10 24.87 -3.70
CA ASP A 234 -12.07 23.89 -3.22
C ASP A 234 -11.80 22.54 -3.87
N MET A 235 -11.69 21.48 -3.06
CA MET A 235 -11.40 20.14 -3.57
C MET A 235 -12.49 19.61 -4.52
N ARG A 236 -13.70 20.20 -4.47
CA ARG A 236 -14.78 19.90 -5.42
C ARG A 236 -14.46 20.32 -6.86
N GLU A 237 -13.64 21.35 -7.08
CA GLU A 237 -13.21 21.74 -8.43
C GLU A 237 -12.38 20.64 -9.10
N PHE A 238 -11.51 19.97 -8.33
CA PHE A 238 -10.74 18.83 -8.86
C PHE A 238 -11.59 17.56 -8.97
N ALA A 239 -12.57 17.36 -8.10
CA ALA A 239 -13.51 16.26 -8.20
C ALA A 239 -14.38 16.37 -9.47
N GLU A 240 -14.89 17.57 -9.78
CA GLU A 240 -15.62 17.85 -11.03
C GLU A 240 -14.74 17.55 -12.26
N TYR A 241 -13.46 17.93 -12.23
CA TYR A 241 -12.53 17.57 -13.30
C TYR A 241 -12.37 16.04 -13.46
N LEU A 242 -12.23 15.28 -12.36
CA LEU A 242 -12.14 13.82 -12.45
C LEU A 242 -13.43 13.19 -13.00
N ASP A 243 -14.60 13.71 -12.61
CA ASP A 243 -15.89 13.27 -13.15
C ASP A 243 -15.98 13.51 -14.67
N GLU A 244 -15.47 14.64 -15.16
CA GLU A 244 -15.38 14.93 -16.62
C GLU A 244 -14.46 13.96 -17.38
N GLN A 245 -13.52 13.31 -16.68
CA GLN A 245 -12.61 12.31 -17.24
C GLN A 245 -13.09 10.87 -17.07
N ASP A 246 -14.32 10.66 -16.57
CA ASP A 246 -14.86 9.35 -16.17
C ASP A 246 -13.96 8.62 -15.14
N VAL A 247 -13.33 9.38 -14.24
CA VAL A 247 -12.46 8.85 -13.18
C VAL A 247 -13.10 9.04 -11.83
N ARG A 248 -13.18 7.96 -11.04
CA ARG A 248 -13.68 8.02 -9.67
C ARG A 248 -12.56 8.17 -8.66
N PHE A 249 -12.77 9.06 -7.69
CA PHE A 249 -11.87 9.17 -6.57
C PHE A 249 -12.36 8.41 -5.32
N PHE A 250 -11.41 7.87 -4.57
CA PHE A 250 -11.64 7.13 -3.33
C PHE A 250 -10.75 7.69 -2.22
N ASP A 251 -11.35 8.11 -1.11
CA ASP A 251 -10.67 8.35 0.15
C ASP A 251 -10.57 7.04 0.96
N TRP A 252 -10.67 7.11 2.29
CA TRP A 252 -10.60 5.97 3.21
C TRP A 252 -11.49 6.22 4.42
N ASN A 253 -12.03 5.17 5.04
CA ASN A 253 -12.80 5.31 6.29
C ASN A 253 -12.17 4.55 7.47
N ILE A 254 -11.03 3.90 7.22
CA ILE A 254 -10.13 3.30 8.19
C ILE A 254 -8.71 3.76 7.85
N SER A 255 -8.03 4.35 8.84
CA SER A 255 -6.63 4.77 8.70
C SER A 255 -5.76 3.85 9.55
N SER A 256 -4.73 3.25 8.94
CA SER A 256 -3.75 2.45 9.67
C SER A 256 -2.89 3.31 10.62
N GLY A 257 -2.73 4.60 10.29
CA GLY A 257 -1.82 5.54 10.95
C GLY A 257 -0.37 5.47 10.45
N ASP A 258 -0.06 4.64 9.45
CA ASP A 258 1.29 4.51 8.89
C ASP A 258 1.74 5.72 8.05
N GLY A 259 0.84 6.62 7.64
CA GLY A 259 1.17 7.81 6.84
C GLY A 259 2.04 8.87 7.56
N SER A 260 2.26 8.76 8.87
CA SER A 260 3.10 9.72 9.61
C SER A 260 4.60 9.42 9.48
N SER A 261 5.47 10.40 9.75
CA SER A 261 6.93 10.17 9.79
C SER A 261 7.37 9.23 10.92
N ARG A 262 6.51 8.99 11.91
CA ARG A 262 6.74 8.05 13.00
C ARG A 262 6.31 6.65 12.56
N LEU A 263 7.23 5.69 12.68
CA LEU A 263 6.89 4.27 12.58
C LEU A 263 5.99 3.85 13.74
N LEU A 264 4.82 3.32 13.40
CA LEU A 264 3.94 2.64 14.35
C LEU A 264 4.40 1.20 14.54
N SER A 265 4.07 0.64 15.71
CA SER A 265 4.30 -0.79 15.96
C SER A 265 3.35 -1.63 15.08
N VAL A 266 3.76 -2.86 14.79
CA VAL A 266 2.91 -3.84 14.08
C VAL A 266 1.56 -4.02 14.79
N GLU A 267 1.56 -4.12 16.12
CA GLU A 267 0.34 -4.25 16.93
C GLU A 267 -0.61 -3.06 16.76
N ASP A 268 -0.07 -1.83 16.76
CA ASP A 268 -0.88 -0.62 16.56
C ASP A 268 -1.47 -0.58 15.14
N LEU A 269 -0.70 -0.95 14.12
CA LEU A 269 -1.18 -1.00 12.73
C LEU A 269 -2.30 -2.01 12.58
N VAL A 270 -2.10 -3.24 13.07
CA VAL A 270 -3.12 -4.30 13.04
C VAL A 270 -4.40 -3.82 13.71
N LYS A 271 -4.28 -3.28 14.92
CA LYS A 271 -5.43 -2.77 15.69
C LYS A 271 -6.14 -1.65 14.94
N ASN A 272 -5.42 -0.70 14.36
CA ASN A 272 -6.03 0.42 13.66
C ASN A 272 -6.75 -0.03 12.38
N CYS A 273 -6.18 -0.98 11.64
CA CYS A 273 -6.76 -1.48 10.39
C CYS A 273 -8.01 -2.33 10.61
N THR A 274 -8.07 -3.10 11.70
CA THR A 274 -9.22 -3.97 11.98
C THR A 274 -10.30 -3.29 12.82
N ALA A 275 -9.98 -2.15 13.45
CA ALA A 275 -10.91 -1.41 14.28
C ALA A 275 -12.10 -0.86 13.47
N GLY A 276 -13.27 -1.44 13.71
CA GLY A 276 -14.54 -0.92 13.21
C GLY A 276 -14.99 -1.47 11.86
N ILE A 277 -14.31 -2.49 11.31
CA ILE A 277 -14.76 -3.20 10.10
C ILE A 277 -16.18 -3.75 10.29
N GLU A 278 -16.44 -4.48 11.38
CA GLU A 278 -17.77 -5.06 11.71
C GLU A 278 -18.89 -4.02 11.86
N LYS A 279 -18.55 -2.73 11.96
CA LYS A 279 -19.53 -1.64 12.11
C LYS A 279 -19.90 -1.01 10.76
N ARG A 280 -19.33 -1.48 9.66
CA ARG A 280 -19.44 -0.87 8.33
C ARG A 280 -19.74 -1.92 7.28
N GLY A 281 -20.63 -1.60 6.33
CA GLY A 281 -20.79 -2.45 5.14
C GLY A 281 -19.58 -2.40 4.21
N THR A 282 -18.92 -1.24 4.13
CA THR A 282 -17.73 -1.00 3.30
C THR A 282 -16.62 -0.36 4.12
N SER A 283 -15.44 -0.97 4.09
CA SER A 283 -14.23 -0.52 4.76
C SER A 283 -13.12 -0.31 3.75
N VAL A 284 -12.65 0.94 3.58
CA VAL A 284 -11.50 1.26 2.72
C VAL A 284 -10.34 1.64 3.65
N ILE A 285 -9.31 0.80 3.68
CA ILE A 285 -8.18 0.90 4.60
C ILE A 285 -7.02 1.60 3.90
N LEU A 286 -6.56 2.72 4.45
CA LEU A 286 -5.37 3.43 3.99
C LEU A 286 -4.11 2.85 4.61
N LEU A 287 -3.23 2.32 3.76
CA LEU A 287 -1.85 1.89 4.02
C LEU A 287 -0.92 2.60 3.04
N HIS A 288 0.40 2.55 3.28
CA HIS A 288 1.39 3.14 2.37
C HIS A 288 2.43 2.11 1.94
N ASP A 289 2.65 2.00 0.64
CA ASP A 289 3.77 1.30 0.02
C ASP A 289 4.92 2.29 -0.18
N SER A 290 5.67 2.51 0.89
CA SER A 290 6.77 3.47 0.92
C SER A 290 8.01 2.90 1.58
N ALA A 291 9.19 3.27 1.07
CA ALA A 291 10.50 2.71 1.49
C ALA A 291 10.84 2.89 2.99
N ASN A 292 10.11 3.74 3.71
CA ASN A 292 10.24 3.95 5.14
C ASN A 292 9.14 3.27 5.98
N LYS A 293 8.38 2.32 5.43
CA LYS A 293 7.22 1.66 6.06
C LYS A 293 7.39 0.15 6.21
N SER A 294 8.53 -0.31 6.72
CA SER A 294 8.78 -1.75 6.91
C SER A 294 7.72 -2.43 7.78
N THR A 295 7.16 -1.71 8.77
CA THR A 295 6.13 -2.26 9.66
C THR A 295 4.79 -2.53 8.97
N THR A 296 4.52 -1.91 7.82
CA THR A 296 3.35 -2.22 7.00
C THR A 296 3.47 -3.63 6.39
N VAL A 297 4.66 -3.98 5.88
CA VAL A 297 4.94 -5.35 5.37
C VAL A 297 4.81 -6.37 6.49
N GLU A 298 5.38 -6.10 7.66
CA GLU A 298 5.30 -6.99 8.82
C GLU A 298 3.87 -7.17 9.35
N ALA A 299 3.03 -6.12 9.29
CA ALA A 299 1.66 -6.15 9.79
C ALA A 299 0.65 -6.77 8.81
N LEU A 300 0.92 -6.69 7.51
CA LEU A 300 -0.02 -7.07 6.47
C LEU A 300 -0.56 -8.51 6.58
N PRO A 301 0.28 -9.55 6.83
CA PRO A 301 -0.22 -10.92 7.02
C PRO A 301 -1.24 -11.02 8.16
N ILE A 302 -0.93 -10.38 9.30
CA ILE A 302 -1.79 -10.39 10.50
C ILE A 302 -3.08 -9.60 10.26
N ILE A 303 -3.02 -8.50 9.50
CA ILE A 303 -4.20 -7.74 9.09
C ILE A 303 -5.13 -8.62 8.25
N ILE A 304 -4.59 -9.29 7.23
CA ILE A 304 -5.37 -10.16 6.34
C ILE A 304 -5.98 -11.31 7.12
N GLU A 305 -5.20 -12.02 7.95
CA GLU A 305 -5.69 -13.12 8.78
C GLU A 305 -6.84 -12.69 9.71
N ASN A 306 -6.71 -11.53 10.36
CA ASN A 306 -7.77 -11.03 11.23
C ASN A 306 -9.04 -10.66 10.46
N ILE A 307 -8.92 -10.13 9.25
CA ILE A 307 -10.09 -9.78 8.42
C ILE A 307 -10.77 -11.05 7.89
N LEU A 308 -10.00 -12.02 7.39
CA LEU A 308 -10.53 -13.29 6.88
C LEU A 308 -11.14 -14.17 7.98
N ALA A 309 -10.76 -13.95 9.24
CA ALA A 309 -11.38 -14.61 10.39
C ALA A 309 -12.72 -13.98 10.82
N MET A 310 -13.11 -12.82 10.27
CA MET A 310 -14.40 -12.20 10.56
C MET A 310 -15.52 -12.88 9.76
N GLU A 311 -16.68 -13.08 10.39
CA GLU A 311 -17.86 -13.62 9.72
C GLU A 311 -18.35 -12.66 8.63
N ASP A 312 -18.89 -13.20 7.53
CA ASP A 312 -19.48 -12.47 6.40
C ASP A 312 -18.63 -11.33 5.82
N THR A 313 -17.30 -11.48 5.88
CA THR A 313 -16.33 -10.47 5.47
C THR A 313 -15.50 -10.93 4.29
N VAL A 314 -15.32 -10.07 3.29
CA VAL A 314 -14.51 -10.33 2.11
C VAL A 314 -13.51 -9.21 1.87
N ILE A 315 -12.31 -9.55 1.38
CA ILE A 315 -11.34 -8.58 0.89
C ILE A 315 -11.41 -8.53 -0.62
N LEU A 316 -11.58 -7.32 -1.17
CA LEU A 316 -11.74 -7.09 -2.61
C LEU A 316 -10.85 -5.93 -3.07
N PRO A 317 -10.42 -5.93 -4.34
CA PRO A 317 -9.83 -4.75 -4.95
C PRO A 317 -10.94 -3.76 -5.33
N ILE A 318 -10.61 -2.47 -5.44
CA ILE A 318 -11.56 -1.46 -5.93
C ILE A 318 -11.80 -1.69 -7.42
N THR A 319 -13.05 -1.64 -7.87
CA THR A 319 -13.44 -1.82 -9.27
C THR A 319 -14.36 -0.68 -9.71
N ASP A 320 -14.74 -0.71 -10.98
CA ASP A 320 -15.73 0.22 -11.51
C ASP A 320 -17.15 0.02 -10.94
N GLU A 321 -17.41 -1.00 -10.13
CA GLU A 321 -18.71 -1.16 -9.46
C GLU A 321 -18.63 -0.83 -7.96
N THR A 322 -17.44 -0.48 -7.47
CA THR A 322 -17.24 -0.16 -6.05
C THR A 322 -17.86 1.18 -5.71
N GLU A 323 -18.71 1.20 -4.68
CA GLU A 323 -19.24 2.43 -4.10
C GLU A 323 -18.09 3.23 -3.45
N PRO A 324 -17.90 4.51 -3.84
CA PRO A 324 -16.76 5.28 -3.37
C PRO A 324 -16.96 5.76 -1.93
N VAL A 325 -15.88 5.70 -1.15
CA VAL A 325 -15.77 6.41 0.14
C VAL A 325 -15.18 7.77 -0.16
N GLN A 326 -15.93 8.85 0.07
CA GLN A 326 -15.51 10.23 -0.20
C GLN A 326 -15.73 11.10 1.05
N HIS A 327 -14.74 11.91 1.41
CA HIS A 327 -14.84 12.81 2.56
C HIS A 327 -15.57 14.12 2.24
N ILE A 328 -15.56 14.54 0.98
CA ILE A 328 -16.34 15.67 0.46
C ILE A 328 -17.62 15.15 -0.19
N HIS A 329 -18.67 15.97 -0.16
CA HIS A 329 -20.01 15.67 -0.67
C HIS A 329 -20.49 16.71 -1.66
#